data_AF-A0A1B7YBB9-F1
#
_entry.id   AF-A0A1B7YBB9-F1
#
_cell.length_a   1.000
_cell.length_b   1.000
_cell.length_c   1.000
_cell.angle_alpha   90.00
_cell.angle_beta   90.00
_cell.angle_gamma   90.00
#
_symmetry.space_group_name_H-M   'P 1'
#
loop_
_entity.id
_entity.type
_entity.pdbx_description
1 polymer ?
#
loop_
_entity_poly.entity_id
_entity_poly.type
_entity_poly.pdbx_seq_one_letter_code
_entity_poly.pdbx_strand_id
1 'polypeptide(L)'
;MDDSLGPWAGESCRGGFDFTLLFEEAVLAVPLHSLLLLVLPTCAIRLARSDVKVVASTLRYFKACAFICLVVLNAALLVLWTTTPPSVILHTRATIPAAVLTLVASLGLALLSWLSHERSVRPSFVLSTYLFVSVLLDTARARTLWMIGPHQTIPAVFTCTLALRAVMILLESTEKRRILVPQHKGYSKEVTSGTFNRSVFFWLTSLFVNGYRNILRLDDLYPLDPKLASGPLYNKLADAWDKVPNKTVPGALFSTWLRAFAGPVSAAIVPKLFQIAFNYAQPFLIDEAIRLASQPQVQPFNNRGFGLIGAYAIVYTGIAAFGRSGDPSITSAKHTVRRFQRVSMTGVINVRPR
;
A
#
# COMPACT_ATOMS: atom_id res chain seq x y z
N MET A 1 -5.12 -32.80 5.87
CA MET A 1 -4.27 -32.16 4.84
C MET A 1 -4.28 -30.64 4.97
N ASP A 2 -5.45 -30.01 5.18
CA ASP A 2 -5.55 -28.54 5.37
C ASP A 2 -5.01 -27.97 6.69
N ASP A 3 -4.82 -28.78 7.74
CA ASP A 3 -4.17 -28.39 9.02
C ASP A 3 -2.64 -28.60 9.01
N SER A 4 -2.06 -28.82 7.82
CA SER A 4 -0.61 -28.92 7.67
C SER A 4 0.00 -27.56 7.33
N LEU A 5 1.18 -27.26 7.89
CA LEU A 5 1.86 -25.97 7.73
C LEU A 5 2.52 -25.81 6.35
N GLY A 6 2.46 -26.84 5.50
CA GLY A 6 3.06 -26.82 4.17
C GLY A 6 2.28 -25.91 3.21
N PRO A 7 2.95 -25.20 2.29
CA PRO A 7 2.29 -24.31 1.35
C PRO A 7 1.42 -25.05 0.33
N TRP A 8 1.66 -26.33 0.05
CA TRP A 8 0.94 -27.06 -1.00
C TRP A 8 0.06 -28.17 -0.41
N ALA A 9 -1.24 -28.14 -0.74
CA ALA A 9 -2.24 -29.08 -0.21
C ALA A 9 -2.24 -30.47 -0.89
N GLY A 10 -1.43 -30.66 -1.94
CA GLY A 10 -1.31 -31.93 -2.67
C GLY A 10 -2.09 -31.96 -4.00
N GLU A 11 -1.77 -32.93 -4.85
CA GLU A 11 -2.28 -33.06 -6.23
C GLU A 11 -3.76 -33.50 -6.30
N SER A 12 -4.23 -34.22 -5.28
CA SER A 12 -5.61 -34.73 -5.16
C SER A 12 -6.58 -33.77 -4.46
N CYS A 13 -6.09 -32.65 -3.90
CA CYS A 13 -6.91 -31.67 -3.19
C CYS A 13 -7.18 -30.44 -4.07
N ARG A 14 -8.45 -30.07 -4.25
CA ARG A 14 -8.91 -28.85 -4.96
C ARG A 14 -8.28 -28.61 -6.35
N GLY A 15 -8.02 -29.69 -7.10
CA GLY A 15 -7.42 -29.60 -8.43
C GLY A 15 -5.93 -29.23 -8.45
N GLY A 16 -5.21 -29.41 -7.34
CA GLY A 16 -3.74 -29.41 -7.29
C GLY A 16 -3.06 -28.04 -7.24
N PHE A 17 -3.82 -26.94 -7.09
CA PHE A 17 -3.31 -25.56 -7.21
C PHE A 17 -3.57 -24.66 -5.98
N ASP A 18 -4.17 -25.17 -4.90
CA ASP A 18 -4.48 -24.35 -3.73
C ASP A 18 -3.50 -24.54 -2.57
N PHE A 19 -3.34 -23.46 -1.79
CA PHE A 19 -2.60 -23.49 -0.53
C PHE A 19 -3.39 -24.24 0.54
N THR A 20 -2.70 -24.76 1.55
CA THR A 20 -3.38 -25.29 2.74
C THR A 20 -4.09 -24.15 3.47
N LEU A 21 -5.29 -24.41 3.99
CA LEU A 21 -6.08 -23.40 4.70
C LEU A 21 -5.31 -22.81 5.89
N LEU A 22 -4.55 -23.65 6.63
CA LEU A 22 -3.69 -23.21 7.72
C LEU A 22 -2.59 -22.25 7.26
N PHE A 23 -1.96 -22.50 6.10
CA PHE A 23 -0.92 -21.63 5.58
C PHE A 23 -1.48 -20.27 5.17
N GLU A 24 -2.64 -20.24 4.51
CA GLU A 24 -3.31 -18.98 4.17
C GLU A 24 -3.67 -18.17 5.43
N GLU A 25 -4.17 -18.83 6.47
CA GLU A 25 -4.54 -18.18 7.74
C GLU A 25 -3.31 -17.69 8.53
N ALA A 26 -2.35 -18.57 8.76
CA ALA A 26 -1.20 -18.31 9.63
C ALA A 26 -0.10 -17.47 8.99
N VAL A 27 0.11 -17.58 7.67
CA VAL A 27 1.23 -16.93 6.98
C VAL A 27 0.78 -15.69 6.20
N LEU A 28 -0.43 -15.69 5.62
CA LEU A 28 -0.89 -14.56 4.80
C LEU A 28 -1.74 -13.56 5.61
N ALA A 29 -2.72 -14.02 6.39
CA ALA A 29 -3.61 -13.10 7.10
C ALA A 29 -3.07 -12.65 8.47
N VAL A 30 -2.68 -13.58 9.35
CA VAL A 30 -2.26 -13.24 10.72
C VAL A 30 -1.11 -12.22 10.76
N PRO A 31 -0.05 -12.33 9.94
CA PRO A 31 1.03 -11.34 9.93
C PRO A 31 0.57 -9.96 9.44
N LEU A 32 -0.34 -9.92 8.45
CA LEU A 32 -0.86 -8.66 7.92
C LEU A 32 -1.72 -7.93 8.97
N HIS A 33 -2.62 -8.63 9.65
CA HIS A 33 -3.48 -8.03 10.68
C HIS A 33 -2.70 -7.64 11.94
N SER A 34 -1.75 -8.47 12.38
CA SER A 34 -0.90 -8.16 13.53
C SER A 34 0.02 -6.96 13.27
N LEU A 35 0.62 -6.87 12.08
CA LEU A 35 1.42 -5.70 11.69
C LEU A 35 0.59 -4.42 11.69
N LEU A 36 -0.64 -4.47 11.18
CA LEU A 36 -1.56 -3.35 11.25
C LEU A 36 -1.81 -2.94 12.70
N LEU A 37 -2.14 -3.89 13.58
CA LEU A 37 -2.43 -3.61 14.99
C LEU A 37 -1.22 -3.01 15.73
N LEU A 38 0.00 -3.39 15.36
CA LEU A 38 1.23 -2.80 15.90
C LEU A 38 1.41 -1.34 15.46
N VAL A 39 1.14 -1.05 14.19
CA VAL A 39 1.29 0.30 13.60
C VAL A 39 0.15 1.23 14.02
N LEU A 40 -1.04 0.68 14.26
CA LEU A 40 -2.27 1.38 14.60
C LEU A 40 -2.12 2.41 15.74
N PRO A 41 -1.62 2.06 16.95
CA PRO A 41 -1.54 3.00 18.05
C PRO A 41 -0.60 4.16 17.73
N THR A 42 0.53 3.90 17.07
CA THR A 42 1.49 4.96 16.71
C THR A 42 0.88 5.96 15.73
N CYS A 43 0.13 5.46 14.74
CA CYS A 43 -0.55 6.31 13.76
C CYS A 43 -1.71 7.06 14.41
N ALA A 44 -2.52 6.39 15.23
CA ALA A 44 -3.64 6.99 15.95
C ALA A 44 -3.17 8.10 16.88
N ILE A 45 -2.10 7.90 17.67
CA ILE A 45 -1.55 8.94 18.56
C ILE A 45 -1.00 10.12 17.77
N ARG A 46 -0.24 9.88 16.70
CA ARG A 46 0.30 10.97 15.85
C ARG A 46 -0.82 11.81 15.24
N LEU A 47 -1.87 11.15 14.79
CA LEU A 47 -3.01 11.80 14.16
C LEU A 47 -3.92 12.48 15.19
N ALA A 48 -4.06 11.91 16.39
CA ALA A 48 -4.76 12.49 17.52
C ALA A 48 -4.07 13.74 18.10
N ARG A 49 -2.77 13.92 17.83
CA ARG A 49 -2.02 15.14 18.17
C ARG A 49 -2.05 16.21 17.08
N SER A 50 -2.62 15.90 15.92
CA SER A 50 -2.71 16.83 14.79
C SER A 50 -4.04 17.59 14.82
N ASP A 51 -4.02 18.86 14.43
CA ASP A 51 -5.23 19.69 14.37
C ASP A 51 -6.23 19.21 13.31
N VAL A 52 -7.50 19.57 13.52
CA VAL A 52 -8.60 19.31 12.58
C VAL A 52 -8.43 20.20 11.34
N LYS A 53 -8.42 19.58 10.15
CA LYS A 53 -8.04 20.24 8.88
C LYS A 53 -9.09 20.12 7.78
N VAL A 54 -10.24 19.50 8.06
CA VAL A 54 -11.26 19.17 7.05
C VAL A 54 -12.64 19.66 7.49
N VAL A 55 -13.38 20.27 6.57
CA VAL A 55 -14.79 20.70 6.79
C VAL A 55 -15.71 19.48 6.71
N ALA A 56 -16.84 19.49 7.44
CA ALA A 56 -17.83 18.42 7.37
C ALA A 56 -18.30 18.17 5.92
N SER A 57 -18.35 16.90 5.52
CA SER A 57 -18.77 16.49 4.17
C SER A 57 -19.59 15.20 4.18
N THR A 58 -20.43 15.05 3.16
CA THR A 58 -21.20 13.84 2.84
C THR A 58 -20.33 12.59 2.70
N LEU A 59 -19.08 12.74 2.26
CA LEU A 59 -18.12 11.63 2.17
C LEU A 59 -17.82 10.99 3.55
N ARG A 60 -17.96 11.75 4.64
CA ARG A 60 -17.83 11.21 6.00
C ARG A 60 -18.87 10.15 6.29
N TYR A 61 -20.12 10.39 5.90
CA TYR A 61 -21.23 9.47 6.12
C TYR A 61 -21.05 8.20 5.29
N PHE A 62 -20.71 8.32 4.00
CA PHE A 62 -20.44 7.14 3.17
C PHE A 62 -19.28 6.28 3.71
N LYS A 63 -18.19 6.91 4.17
CA LYS A 63 -17.08 6.18 4.80
C LYS A 63 -17.51 5.52 6.10
N ALA A 64 -18.20 6.24 6.97
CA ALA A 64 -18.69 5.70 8.24
C ALA A 64 -19.63 4.52 8.01
N CYS A 65 -20.62 4.64 7.11
CA CYS A 65 -21.52 3.56 6.74
C CYS A 65 -20.75 2.33 6.24
N ALA A 66 -19.78 2.51 5.33
CA ALA A 66 -18.96 1.41 4.83
C ALA A 66 -18.20 0.70 5.97
N PHE A 67 -17.58 1.45 6.90
CA PHE A 67 -16.86 0.86 8.03
C PHE A 67 -17.78 0.14 9.02
N ILE A 68 -18.98 0.69 9.29
CA ILE A 68 -19.99 0.03 10.12
C ILE A 68 -20.43 -1.29 9.48
N CYS A 69 -20.76 -1.27 8.18
CA CYS A 69 -21.10 -2.49 7.44
C CYS A 69 -19.97 -3.53 7.50
N LEU A 70 -18.71 -3.10 7.41
CA LEU A 70 -17.55 -4.00 7.49
C LEU A 70 -17.44 -4.65 8.87
N VAL A 71 -17.59 -3.88 9.94
CA VAL A 71 -17.55 -4.42 11.31
C VAL A 71 -18.68 -5.42 11.52
N VAL A 72 -19.90 -5.10 11.08
CA VAL A 72 -21.07 -5.99 11.19
C VAL A 72 -20.84 -7.29 10.40
N LEU A 73 -20.34 -7.22 9.17
CA LEU A 73 -20.04 -8.41 8.36
C LEU A 73 -18.93 -9.27 8.98
N ASN A 74 -17.86 -8.68 9.51
CA ASN A 74 -16.81 -9.45 10.19
C ASN A 74 -17.31 -10.08 11.50
N ALA A 75 -18.19 -9.39 12.24
CA ALA A 75 -18.82 -9.95 13.42
C ALA A 75 -19.75 -11.13 13.06
N ALA A 76 -20.55 -10.98 12.00
CA ALA A 76 -21.40 -12.05 11.49
C ALA A 76 -20.57 -13.27 11.04
N LEU A 77 -19.45 -13.04 10.36
CA LEU A 77 -18.51 -14.11 10.01
C LEU A 77 -17.97 -14.81 11.25
N LEU A 78 -17.52 -14.06 12.28
CA LEU A 78 -17.02 -14.63 13.52
C LEU A 78 -18.09 -15.53 14.19
N VAL A 79 -19.32 -15.04 14.30
CA VAL A 79 -20.44 -15.82 14.84
C VAL A 79 -20.64 -17.09 14.03
N LEU A 80 -20.70 -16.98 12.70
CA LEU A 80 -20.92 -18.12 11.81
C LEU A 80 -19.81 -19.16 11.90
N TRP A 81 -18.55 -18.75 12.08
CA TRP A 81 -17.43 -19.64 12.34
C TRP A 81 -17.50 -20.34 13.70
N THR A 82 -18.07 -19.69 14.72
CA THR A 82 -18.22 -20.28 16.08
C THR A 82 -19.43 -21.20 16.21
N THR A 83 -20.51 -20.96 15.47
CA THR A 83 -21.75 -21.75 15.56
C THR A 83 -21.75 -22.96 14.64
N THR A 84 -20.86 -23.01 13.64
CA THR A 84 -20.82 -24.12 12.69
C THR A 84 -19.98 -25.27 13.25
N PRO A 85 -20.53 -26.49 13.40
CA PRO A 85 -19.80 -27.61 13.94
C PRO A 85 -18.65 -28.06 13.01
N PRO A 86 -17.54 -28.56 13.57
CA PRO A 86 -16.33 -28.94 12.83
C PRO A 86 -16.51 -30.13 11.87
N SER A 87 -17.68 -30.77 11.88
CA SER A 87 -18.06 -31.86 10.96
C SER A 87 -18.52 -31.36 9.58
N VAL A 88 -18.87 -30.07 9.45
CA VAL A 88 -19.46 -29.50 8.21
C VAL A 88 -18.45 -28.69 7.41
N ILE A 89 -17.44 -28.10 8.08
CA ILE A 89 -16.38 -27.30 7.46
C ILE A 89 -15.07 -27.62 8.20
N LEU A 90 -13.98 -27.71 7.44
CA LEU A 90 -12.64 -27.89 7.98
C LEU A 90 -12.29 -26.71 8.90
N HIS A 91 -12.42 -26.94 10.21
CA HIS A 91 -12.02 -26.00 11.23
C HIS A 91 -10.53 -26.17 11.49
N THR A 92 -9.76 -25.12 11.24
CA THR A 92 -8.31 -25.14 11.49
C THR A 92 -8.03 -24.43 12.80
N ARG A 93 -6.96 -24.81 13.52
CA ARG A 93 -6.59 -24.16 14.80
C ARG A 93 -6.38 -22.64 14.70
N ALA A 94 -6.12 -22.14 13.49
CA ALA A 94 -5.89 -20.72 13.21
C ALA A 94 -7.16 -19.93 12.83
N THR A 95 -8.29 -20.58 12.53
CA THR A 95 -9.48 -19.94 11.96
C THR A 95 -10.15 -18.98 12.94
N ILE A 96 -10.36 -19.41 14.20
CA ILE A 96 -10.94 -18.54 15.25
C ILE A 96 -9.99 -17.37 15.61
N PRO A 97 -8.70 -17.60 15.90
CA PRO A 97 -7.76 -16.49 16.14
C PRO A 97 -7.68 -15.50 14.99
N ALA A 98 -7.67 -15.97 13.74
CA ALA A 98 -7.65 -15.13 12.56
C ALA A 98 -8.95 -14.31 12.44
N ALA A 99 -10.12 -14.91 12.67
CA ALA A 99 -11.40 -14.21 12.66
C ALA A 99 -11.46 -13.11 13.75
N VAL A 100 -11.02 -13.40 14.97
CA VAL A 100 -10.92 -12.40 16.04
C VAL A 100 -9.97 -11.27 15.64
N LEU A 101 -8.79 -11.57 15.11
CA LEU A 101 -7.83 -10.57 14.64
C LEU A 101 -8.42 -9.71 13.51
N THR A 102 -9.19 -10.28 12.59
CA THR A 102 -9.84 -9.52 11.51
C THR A 102 -10.91 -8.57 12.05
N LEU A 103 -11.66 -8.97 13.07
CA LEU A 103 -12.66 -8.12 13.72
C LEU A 103 -11.97 -6.96 14.45
N VAL A 104 -10.95 -7.25 15.26
CA VAL A 104 -10.19 -6.21 15.98
C VAL A 104 -9.50 -5.25 14.99
N ALA A 105 -8.94 -5.79 13.90
CA ALA A 105 -8.39 -4.97 12.82
C ALA A 105 -9.46 -4.07 12.20
N SER A 106 -10.68 -4.57 11.93
CA SER A 106 -11.75 -3.77 11.33
C SER A 106 -12.18 -2.59 12.21
N LEU A 107 -12.22 -2.77 13.53
CA LEU A 107 -12.47 -1.70 14.51
C LEU A 107 -11.34 -0.66 14.50
N GLY A 108 -10.09 -1.13 14.49
CA GLY A 108 -8.93 -0.25 14.37
C GLY A 108 -8.96 0.58 13.08
N LEU A 109 -9.29 -0.03 11.94
CA LEU A 109 -9.41 0.67 10.66
C LEU A 109 -10.52 1.72 10.68
N ALA A 110 -11.66 1.42 11.32
CA ALA A 110 -12.75 2.38 11.49
C ALA A 110 -12.29 3.60 12.31
N LEU A 111 -11.59 3.37 13.43
CA LEU A 111 -11.01 4.44 14.24
C LEU A 111 -10.00 5.28 13.44
N LEU A 112 -9.11 4.61 12.71
CA LEU A 112 -8.08 5.29 11.93
C LEU A 112 -8.69 6.08 10.77
N SER A 113 -9.75 5.56 10.13
CA SER A 113 -10.50 6.26 9.10
C SER A 113 -11.20 7.49 9.64
N TRP A 114 -11.81 7.40 10.83
CA TRP A 114 -12.45 8.54 11.50
C TRP A 114 -11.43 9.66 11.79
N LEU A 115 -10.33 9.32 12.46
CA LEU A 115 -9.26 10.27 12.77
C LEU A 115 -8.63 10.87 11.49
N SER A 116 -8.43 10.04 10.47
CA SER A 116 -7.91 10.45 9.15
C SER A 116 -8.88 11.33 8.39
N HIS A 117 -10.19 11.16 8.61
CA HIS A 117 -11.19 12.00 7.96
C HIS A 117 -11.07 13.46 8.42
N GLU A 118 -11.01 13.68 9.74
CA GLU A 118 -11.07 15.01 10.35
C GLU A 118 -9.72 15.75 10.34
N ARG A 119 -8.61 15.01 10.50
CA ARG A 119 -7.30 15.61 10.82
C ARG A 119 -6.27 15.47 9.70
N SER A 120 -6.54 14.65 8.69
CA SER A 120 -5.64 14.46 7.56
C SER A 120 -6.18 15.09 6.28
N VAL A 121 -5.42 16.06 5.76
CA VAL A 121 -5.58 16.65 4.43
C VAL A 121 -5.33 15.61 3.32
N ARG A 122 -4.49 14.61 3.61
CA ARG A 122 -4.10 13.54 2.68
C ARG A 122 -4.82 12.24 3.03
N PRO A 123 -5.38 11.49 2.07
CA PRO A 123 -5.89 10.14 2.35
C PRO A 123 -4.76 9.24 2.86
N SER A 124 -5.11 8.34 3.77
CA SER A 124 -4.13 7.65 4.61
C SER A 124 -3.39 6.57 3.81
N PHE A 125 -2.09 6.78 3.59
CA PHE A 125 -1.21 5.82 2.90
C PHE A 125 -1.26 4.44 3.53
N VAL A 126 -1.22 4.38 4.87
CA VAL A 126 -1.25 3.12 5.62
C VAL A 126 -2.55 2.36 5.38
N LEU A 127 -3.70 3.04 5.47
CA LEU A 127 -5.03 2.44 5.28
C LEU A 127 -5.19 1.91 3.85
N SER A 128 -4.81 2.73 2.87
CA SER A 128 -4.90 2.42 1.44
C SER A 128 -4.05 1.22 1.05
N THR A 129 -2.79 1.18 1.51
CA THR A 129 -1.86 0.07 1.22
C THR A 129 -2.29 -1.20 1.95
N TYR A 130 -2.71 -1.10 3.21
CA TYR A 130 -3.22 -2.22 3.98
C TYR A 130 -4.45 -2.87 3.31
N LEU A 131 -5.46 -2.06 2.95
CA LEU A 131 -6.68 -2.56 2.31
C LEU A 131 -6.37 -3.25 0.99
N PHE A 132 -5.45 -2.69 0.19
CA PHE A 132 -5.03 -3.28 -1.07
C PHE A 132 -4.38 -4.66 -0.89
N VAL A 133 -3.41 -4.77 0.03
CA VAL A 133 -2.75 -6.03 0.32
C VAL A 133 -3.73 -7.05 0.92
N SER A 134 -4.62 -6.62 1.81
CA SER A 134 -5.66 -7.48 2.40
C SER A 134 -6.58 -8.05 1.32
N VAL A 135 -7.09 -7.22 0.41
CA VAL A 135 -7.96 -7.67 -0.69
C VAL A 135 -7.23 -8.67 -1.59
N LEU A 136 -5.96 -8.42 -1.91
CA LEU A 136 -5.17 -9.31 -2.75
C LEU A 136 -5.00 -10.70 -2.11
N LEU A 137 -4.64 -10.76 -0.82
CA LEU A 137 -4.46 -12.02 -0.10
C LEU A 137 -5.78 -12.74 0.17
N ASP A 138 -6.82 -12.00 0.57
CA ASP A 138 -8.15 -12.56 0.86
C ASP A 138 -8.85 -13.08 -0.41
N THR A 139 -8.45 -12.65 -1.61
CA THR A 139 -8.99 -13.18 -2.87
C THR A 139 -8.66 -14.66 -3.06
N ALA A 140 -7.43 -15.08 -2.72
CA ALA A 140 -7.03 -16.48 -2.76
C ALA A 140 -7.91 -17.30 -1.81
N ARG A 141 -8.05 -16.82 -0.56
CA ARG A 141 -8.90 -17.46 0.44
C ARG A 141 -10.37 -17.55 0.01
N ALA A 142 -10.92 -16.49 -0.58
CA ALA A 142 -12.31 -16.49 -1.04
C ALA A 142 -12.56 -17.62 -2.04
N ARG A 143 -11.64 -17.80 -3.00
CA ARG A 143 -11.70 -18.90 -3.97
C ARG A 143 -11.63 -20.26 -3.27
N THR A 144 -10.69 -20.42 -2.36
CA THR A 144 -10.50 -21.66 -1.59
C THR A 144 -11.79 -22.03 -0.84
N LEU A 145 -12.42 -21.06 -0.17
CA LEU A 145 -13.70 -21.26 0.53
C LEU A 145 -14.84 -21.72 -0.38
N TRP A 146 -14.94 -21.17 -1.60
CA TRP A 146 -15.97 -21.56 -2.57
C TRP A 146 -15.78 -22.99 -3.08
N MET A 147 -14.57 -23.56 -3.02
CA MET A 147 -14.30 -24.93 -3.46
C MET A 147 -14.42 -26.00 -2.36
N ILE A 148 -14.46 -25.61 -1.09
CA ILE A 148 -14.47 -26.56 0.05
C ILE A 148 -15.87 -27.06 0.39
N GLY A 149 -16.90 -26.20 0.33
CA GLY A 149 -18.15 -26.43 1.05
C GLY A 149 -19.39 -26.52 0.16
N PRO A 150 -20.37 -27.40 0.50
CA PRO A 150 -21.71 -27.37 -0.10
C PRO A 150 -22.57 -26.18 0.38
N HIS A 151 -22.21 -25.57 1.53
CA HIS A 151 -22.93 -24.43 2.09
C HIS A 151 -22.35 -23.10 1.60
N GLN A 152 -23.15 -22.36 0.83
CA GLN A 152 -22.74 -21.12 0.17
C GLN A 152 -22.79 -19.88 1.08
N THR A 153 -23.27 -20.00 2.32
CA THR A 153 -23.49 -18.85 3.22
C THR A 153 -22.19 -18.19 3.69
N ILE A 154 -21.21 -18.97 4.17
CA ILE A 154 -19.91 -18.44 4.63
C ILE A 154 -19.12 -17.82 3.47
N PRO A 155 -18.94 -18.51 2.31
CA PRO A 155 -18.26 -17.92 1.16
C PRO A 155 -18.97 -16.66 0.62
N ALA A 156 -20.30 -16.62 0.63
CA ALA A 156 -21.06 -15.44 0.23
C ALA A 156 -20.82 -14.24 1.16
N VAL A 157 -20.88 -14.43 2.48
CA VAL A 157 -20.60 -13.33 3.42
C VAL A 157 -19.14 -12.88 3.35
N PHE A 158 -18.20 -13.82 3.16
CA PHE A 158 -16.78 -13.50 3.01
C PHE A 158 -16.51 -12.68 1.74
N THR A 159 -17.11 -13.07 0.61
CA THR A 159 -17.00 -12.32 -0.66
C THR A 159 -17.67 -10.95 -0.59
N CYS A 160 -18.81 -10.81 0.09
CA CYS A 160 -19.40 -9.50 0.39
C CYS A 160 -18.44 -8.61 1.19
N THR A 161 -17.77 -9.18 2.18
CA THR A 161 -16.76 -8.46 2.98
C THR A 161 -15.56 -8.03 2.12
N LEU A 162 -15.10 -8.90 1.22
CA LEU A 162 -14.04 -8.60 0.25
C LEU A 162 -14.43 -7.48 -0.72
N ALA A 163 -15.65 -7.54 -1.27
CA ALA A 163 -16.19 -6.52 -2.15
C ALA A 163 -16.31 -5.16 -1.44
N LEU A 164 -16.76 -5.17 -0.17
CA LEU A 164 -16.84 -3.96 0.63
C LEU A 164 -15.44 -3.35 0.89
N ARG A 165 -14.42 -4.16 1.16
CA ARG A 165 -13.03 -3.69 1.25
C ARG A 165 -12.55 -3.07 -0.06
N ALA A 166 -12.91 -3.63 -1.22
CA ALA A 166 -12.60 -3.05 -2.52
C ALA A 166 -13.29 -1.69 -2.73
N VAL A 167 -14.57 -1.56 -2.34
CA VAL A 167 -15.28 -0.27 -2.36
C VAL A 167 -14.62 0.75 -1.43
N MET A 168 -14.13 0.33 -0.27
CA MET A 168 -13.38 1.21 0.64
C MET A 168 -12.08 1.72 0.02
N ILE A 169 -11.37 0.91 -0.77
CA ILE A 169 -10.19 1.36 -1.52
C ILE A 169 -10.58 2.52 -2.44
N LEU A 170 -11.70 2.42 -3.16
CA LEU A 170 -12.19 3.47 -4.05
C LEU A 170 -12.59 4.73 -3.26
N LEU A 171 -13.31 4.56 -2.15
CA LEU A 171 -13.71 5.66 -1.27
C LEU A 171 -12.52 6.38 -0.62
N GLU A 172 -11.45 5.66 -0.28
CA GLU A 172 -10.22 6.24 0.26
C GLU A 172 -9.36 6.89 -0.83
N SER A 173 -9.44 6.38 -2.07
CA SER A 173 -8.77 6.95 -3.24
C SER A 173 -9.43 8.23 -3.75
N THR A 174 -10.70 8.45 -3.41
CA THR A 174 -11.45 9.64 -3.84
C THR A 174 -10.87 10.89 -3.20
N GLU A 175 -10.43 11.85 -4.02
CA GLU A 175 -9.78 13.06 -3.54
C GLU A 175 -10.75 13.95 -2.75
N LYS A 176 -10.37 14.32 -1.52
CA LYS A 176 -11.14 15.26 -0.68
C LYS A 176 -11.07 16.72 -1.17
N ARG A 177 -10.58 16.97 -2.39
CA ARG A 177 -10.16 18.31 -2.88
C ARG A 177 -11.27 19.37 -2.81
N ARG A 178 -12.54 18.98 -2.99
CA ARG A 178 -13.69 19.90 -2.90
C ARG A 178 -14.04 20.35 -1.48
N ILE A 179 -13.48 19.69 -0.46
CA ILE A 179 -13.90 19.82 0.95
C ILE A 179 -12.78 20.44 1.82
N LEU A 180 -11.61 20.73 1.23
CA LEU A 180 -10.50 21.35 1.96
C LEU A 180 -10.84 22.79 2.39
N VAL A 181 -10.48 23.10 3.64
CA VAL A 181 -10.57 24.44 4.24
C VAL A 181 -9.88 25.47 3.33
N PRO A 182 -10.41 26.70 3.17
CA PRO A 182 -9.89 27.70 2.24
C PRO A 182 -8.39 28.00 2.38
N GLN A 183 -7.86 27.98 3.61
CA GLN A 183 -6.44 28.18 3.92
C GLN A 183 -5.51 27.11 3.33
N HIS A 184 -6.03 25.93 2.97
CA HIS A 184 -5.28 24.82 2.37
C HIS A 184 -5.57 24.65 0.86
N LYS A 185 -6.33 25.56 0.23
CA LYS A 185 -6.62 25.49 -1.22
C LYS A 185 -5.42 25.82 -2.11
N GLY A 186 -4.40 26.49 -1.58
CA GLY A 186 -3.16 26.84 -2.29
C GLY A 186 -2.12 25.71 -2.43
N TYR A 187 -2.37 24.53 -1.83
CA TYR A 187 -1.42 23.43 -1.93
C TYR A 187 -1.43 22.76 -3.32
N SER A 188 -0.25 22.33 -3.76
CA SER A 188 -0.03 21.62 -5.03
C SER A 188 -0.89 20.35 -5.13
N LYS A 189 -1.37 20.04 -6.35
CA LYS A 189 -2.21 18.86 -6.61
C LYS A 189 -1.52 17.56 -6.19
N GLU A 190 -0.18 17.50 -6.24
CA GLU A 190 0.59 16.34 -5.77
C GLU A 190 0.38 16.08 -4.27
N VAL A 191 0.37 17.14 -3.45
CA VAL A 191 0.27 17.05 -1.97
C VAL A 191 -1.12 16.62 -1.52
N THR A 192 -2.16 17.04 -2.26
CA THR A 192 -3.56 16.68 -2.00
C THR A 192 -3.98 15.35 -2.62
N SER A 193 -3.20 14.81 -3.55
CA SER A 193 -3.54 13.60 -4.30
C SER A 193 -3.49 12.34 -3.43
N GLY A 194 -4.41 11.43 -3.70
CA GLY A 194 -4.45 10.13 -3.03
C GLY A 194 -3.26 9.24 -3.34
N THR A 195 -3.03 8.22 -2.52
CA THR A 195 -1.89 7.31 -2.67
C THR A 195 -1.80 6.71 -4.07
N PHE A 196 -2.90 6.12 -4.56
CA PHE A 196 -2.94 5.56 -5.91
C PHE A 196 -2.84 6.61 -7.01
N ASN A 197 -3.48 7.78 -6.82
CA ASN A 197 -3.38 8.89 -7.77
C ASN A 197 -1.93 9.38 -7.91
N ARG A 198 -1.20 9.44 -6.79
CA ARG A 198 0.22 9.78 -6.78
C ARG A 198 1.08 8.70 -7.43
N SER A 199 0.82 7.42 -7.15
CA SER A 199 1.57 6.29 -7.74
C SER A 199 1.42 6.22 -9.26
N VAL A 200 0.22 6.45 -9.78
CA VAL A 200 -0.07 6.42 -11.23
C VAL A 200 0.21 7.78 -11.90
N PHE A 201 0.59 8.80 -11.12
CA PHE A 201 0.73 10.20 -11.58
C PHE A 201 -0.54 10.74 -12.23
N PHE A 202 -1.72 10.24 -11.84
CA PHE A 202 -2.98 10.61 -12.47
C PHE A 202 -3.35 12.10 -12.20
N TRP A 203 -2.75 12.73 -11.18
CA TRP A 203 -2.84 14.18 -10.94
C TRP A 203 -2.24 15.00 -12.08
N LEU A 204 -1.23 14.44 -12.76
CA LEU A 204 -0.54 15.05 -13.90
C LEU A 204 -1.41 15.03 -15.18
N THR A 205 -2.38 14.11 -15.26
CA THR A 205 -3.34 14.05 -16.39
C THR A 205 -4.05 15.38 -16.60
N SER A 206 -4.40 16.08 -15.52
CA SER A 206 -5.04 17.40 -15.63
C SER A 206 -4.11 18.47 -16.22
N LEU A 207 -2.80 18.36 -16.00
CA LEU A 207 -1.79 19.23 -16.61
C LEU A 207 -1.61 18.89 -18.10
N PHE A 208 -1.57 17.60 -18.44
CA PHE A 208 -1.47 17.16 -19.84
C PHE A 208 -2.68 17.58 -20.67
N VAL A 209 -3.90 17.45 -20.13
CA VAL A 209 -5.10 17.93 -20.83
C VAL A 209 -5.08 19.44 -21.02
N ASN A 210 -4.60 20.21 -20.03
CA ASN A 210 -4.46 21.66 -20.18
C ASN A 210 -3.38 22.02 -21.21
N GLY A 211 -2.26 21.31 -21.22
CA GLY A 211 -1.18 21.49 -22.20
C GLY A 211 -1.53 21.05 -23.62
N TYR A 212 -2.46 20.11 -23.75
CA TYR A 212 -3.00 19.70 -25.04
C TYR A 212 -3.94 20.77 -25.60
N ARG A 213 -4.65 21.51 -24.73
CA ARG A 213 -5.61 22.55 -25.13
C ARG A 213 -4.99 23.95 -25.25
N ASN A 214 -3.94 24.24 -24.47
CA ASN A 214 -3.35 25.56 -24.32
C ASN A 214 -1.82 25.49 -24.21
N ILE A 215 -1.12 26.57 -24.56
CA ILE A 215 0.32 26.70 -24.31
C ILE A 215 0.53 26.92 -22.81
N LEU A 216 1.21 25.98 -22.13
CA LEU A 216 1.51 26.13 -20.70
C LEU A 216 2.45 27.32 -20.45
N ARG A 217 2.04 28.18 -19.52
CA ARG A 217 2.92 29.20 -18.94
C ARG A 217 3.46 28.73 -17.59
N LEU A 218 4.49 29.39 -17.08
CA LEU A 218 5.10 29.04 -15.79
C LEU A 218 4.09 29.15 -14.63
N ASP A 219 3.13 30.07 -14.73
CA ASP A 219 2.06 30.27 -13.75
C ASP A 219 1.00 29.16 -13.76
N ASP A 220 0.92 28.37 -14.85
CA ASP A 220 0.00 27.23 -14.97
C ASP A 220 0.58 25.95 -14.34
N LEU A 221 1.86 25.97 -13.94
CA LEU A 221 2.50 24.86 -13.24
C LEU A 221 2.16 24.89 -11.75
N TYR A 222 2.10 23.70 -11.15
CA TYR A 222 1.84 23.59 -9.73
C TYR A 222 3.00 24.16 -8.90
N PRO A 223 2.71 24.81 -7.76
CA PRO A 223 3.74 25.26 -6.86
C PRO A 223 4.57 24.06 -6.37
N LEU A 224 5.88 24.26 -6.26
CA LEU A 224 6.80 23.23 -5.78
C LEU A 224 6.45 22.85 -4.34
N ASP A 225 6.44 21.55 -4.01
CA ASP A 225 6.17 21.10 -2.64
C ASP A 225 7.17 21.77 -1.69
N PRO A 226 6.73 22.42 -0.60
CA PRO A 226 7.62 23.06 0.37
C PRO A 226 8.66 22.09 0.97
N LYS A 227 8.41 20.77 0.95
CA LYS A 227 9.38 19.74 1.36
C LYS A 227 10.54 19.54 0.37
N LEU A 228 10.34 19.92 -0.89
CA LEU A 228 11.31 19.86 -1.97
C LEU A 228 11.98 21.23 -2.23
N ALA A 229 11.57 22.27 -1.49
CA ALA A 229 12.19 23.59 -1.56
C ALA A 229 13.64 23.53 -1.04
N SER A 230 14.53 24.26 -1.73
CA SER A 230 15.98 24.24 -1.43
C SER A 230 16.31 24.81 -0.05
N GLY A 231 15.62 25.86 0.40
CA GLY A 231 15.88 26.52 1.68
C GLY A 231 15.75 25.59 2.89
N PRO A 232 14.57 24.97 3.12
CA PRO A 232 14.38 24.02 4.22
C PRO A 232 15.34 22.83 4.17
N LEU A 233 15.64 22.34 2.97
CA LEU A 233 16.55 21.20 2.76
C LEU A 233 18.00 21.57 3.11
N TYR A 234 18.42 22.78 2.76
CA TYR A 234 19.73 23.34 3.10
C TYR A 234 19.86 23.54 4.61
N ASN A 235 18.89 24.19 5.25
CA ASN A 235 18.92 24.43 6.70
C ASN A 235 19.00 23.12 7.48
N LYS A 236 18.22 22.11 7.08
CA LYS A 236 18.26 20.78 7.70
C LYS A 236 19.65 20.13 7.62
N LEU A 237 20.35 20.31 6.50
CA LEU A 237 21.70 19.79 6.31
C LEU A 237 22.74 20.63 7.07
N ALA A 238 22.60 21.96 7.08
CA ALA A 238 23.46 22.86 7.85
C ALA A 238 23.38 22.55 9.35
N ASP A 239 22.16 22.43 9.90
CA ASP A 239 21.93 22.05 11.29
C ASP A 239 22.53 20.68 11.64
N ALA A 240 22.49 19.73 10.69
CA ALA A 240 23.08 18.41 10.86
C ALA A 240 24.63 18.46 10.77
N TRP A 241 25.17 19.36 9.95
CA TRP A 241 26.59 19.59 9.75
C TRP A 241 27.25 20.29 10.94
N ASP A 242 26.54 21.22 11.59
CA ASP A 242 27.06 21.93 12.77
C ASP A 242 27.12 21.06 14.03
N LYS A 243 26.33 19.99 14.08
CA LYS A 243 26.37 18.99 15.16
C LYS A 243 27.49 17.97 15.00
N VAL A 244 28.33 18.08 13.96
CA VAL A 244 29.42 17.15 13.69
C VAL A 244 30.64 17.53 14.54
N PRO A 245 31.08 16.67 15.46
CA PRO A 245 32.20 17.00 16.35
C PRO A 245 33.54 17.10 15.60
N ASN A 246 33.77 16.24 14.60
CA ASN A 246 35.00 16.23 13.80
C ASN A 246 34.67 16.42 12.32
N LYS A 247 34.87 17.64 11.79
CA LYS A 247 34.62 17.97 10.38
C LYS A 247 35.79 17.57 9.45
N THR A 248 36.93 17.18 10.03
CA THR A 248 38.19 16.85 9.32
C THR A 248 38.30 15.39 8.88
N VAL A 249 37.42 14.51 9.34
CA VAL A 249 37.44 13.09 8.94
C VAL A 249 37.01 12.93 7.47
N PRO A 250 37.74 12.11 6.68
CA PRO A 250 37.37 11.86 5.29
C PRO A 250 35.97 11.21 5.23
N GLY A 251 35.07 11.80 4.43
CA GLY A 251 33.69 11.33 4.29
C GLY A 251 32.68 11.89 5.31
N ALA A 252 33.08 12.81 6.20
CA ALA A 252 32.18 13.45 7.16
C ALA A 252 30.90 14.02 6.50
N LEU A 253 31.07 14.71 5.37
CA LEU A 253 29.98 15.34 4.64
C LEU A 253 29.01 14.32 4.03
N PHE A 254 29.56 13.22 3.50
CA PHE A 254 28.73 12.16 2.93
C PHE A 254 27.93 11.41 4.01
N SER A 255 28.57 11.11 5.15
CA SER A 255 27.91 10.45 6.28
C SER A 255 26.80 11.30 6.89
N THR A 256 27.03 12.61 7.02
CA THR A 256 26.04 13.56 7.56
C THR A 256 24.88 13.77 6.60
N TRP A 257 25.16 13.88 5.30
CA TRP A 257 24.13 13.87 4.27
C TRP A 257 23.31 12.58 4.32
N LEU A 258 23.97 11.42 4.35
CA LEU A 258 23.29 10.13 4.38
C LEU A 258 22.41 10.01 5.62
N ARG A 259 22.88 10.46 6.79
CA ARG A 259 22.10 10.45 8.03
C ARG A 259 20.93 11.45 8.01
N ALA A 260 21.12 12.64 7.47
CA ALA A 260 20.08 13.67 7.36
C ALA A 260 18.95 13.30 6.37
N PHE A 261 19.29 12.51 5.34
CA PHE A 261 18.39 12.07 4.28
C PHE A 261 18.10 10.56 4.27
N ALA A 262 18.52 9.82 5.31
CA ALA A 262 18.33 8.36 5.41
C ALA A 262 16.85 7.95 5.32
N GLY A 263 15.95 8.71 5.96
CA GLY A 263 14.50 8.44 5.94
C GLY A 263 13.89 8.51 4.53
N PRO A 264 14.06 9.63 3.79
CA PRO A 264 13.62 9.70 2.38
C PRO A 264 14.27 8.66 1.47
N VAL A 265 15.55 8.35 1.67
CA VAL A 265 16.27 7.35 0.87
C VAL A 265 15.73 5.94 1.16
N SER A 266 15.53 5.58 2.42
CA SER A 266 14.98 4.27 2.80
C SER A 266 13.56 4.06 2.28
N ALA A 267 12.75 5.12 2.26
CA ALA A 267 11.41 5.07 1.66
C ALA A 267 11.43 4.76 0.15
N ALA A 268 12.51 5.09 -0.57
CA ALA A 268 12.69 4.75 -1.98
C ALA A 268 13.22 3.32 -2.21
N ILE A 269 13.91 2.74 -1.22
CA ILE A 269 14.44 1.37 -1.31
C ILE A 269 13.31 0.34 -1.27
N VAL A 270 12.31 0.54 -0.42
CA VAL A 270 11.17 -0.39 -0.26
C VAL A 270 10.48 -0.72 -1.59
N PRO A 271 10.00 0.24 -2.39
CA PRO A 271 9.36 -0.07 -3.68
C PRO A 271 10.34 -0.73 -4.68
N LYS A 272 11.66 -0.45 -4.58
CA LYS A 272 12.67 -1.14 -5.40
C LYS A 272 12.82 -2.62 -5.03
N LEU A 273 12.77 -2.96 -3.74
CA LEU A 273 12.79 -4.36 -3.31
C LEU A 273 11.56 -5.12 -3.84
N PHE A 274 10.37 -4.51 -3.79
CA PHE A 274 9.17 -5.10 -4.40
C PHE A 274 9.32 -5.28 -5.91
N GLN A 275 9.85 -4.28 -6.62
CA GLN A 275 10.11 -4.39 -8.05
C GLN A 275 11.06 -5.56 -8.37
N ILE A 276 12.12 -5.73 -7.59
CA ILE A 276 13.07 -6.84 -7.74
C ILE A 276 12.36 -8.18 -7.50
N ALA A 277 11.55 -8.30 -6.46
CA ALA A 277 10.78 -9.50 -6.17
C ALA A 277 9.83 -9.88 -7.32
N PHE A 278 9.12 -8.90 -7.91
CA PHE A 278 8.25 -9.15 -9.07
C PHE A 278 9.04 -9.56 -10.32
N ASN A 279 10.21 -8.97 -10.56
CA ASN A 279 11.08 -9.39 -11.66
C ASN A 279 11.58 -10.84 -11.48
N TYR A 280 11.94 -11.22 -10.25
CA TYR A 280 12.30 -12.61 -9.96
C TYR A 280 11.13 -13.58 -10.08
N ALA A 281 9.89 -13.13 -9.87
CA ALA A 281 8.70 -13.96 -10.07
C ALA A 281 8.44 -14.31 -11.55
N GLN A 282 8.91 -13.48 -12.50
CA GLN A 282 8.70 -13.71 -13.94
C GLN A 282 9.22 -15.06 -14.46
N PRO A 283 10.48 -15.47 -14.21
CA PRO A 283 10.98 -16.77 -14.69
C PRO A 283 10.19 -17.95 -14.11
N PHE A 284 9.77 -17.88 -12.84
CA PHE A 284 8.94 -18.94 -12.24
C PHE A 284 7.56 -19.05 -12.92
N LEU A 285 6.96 -17.92 -13.30
CA LEU A 285 5.70 -17.93 -14.04
C LEU A 285 5.84 -18.50 -15.46
N ILE A 286 6.96 -18.22 -16.12
CA ILE A 286 7.26 -18.76 -17.46
C ILE A 286 7.46 -20.27 -17.39
N ASP A 287 8.25 -20.75 -16.42
CA ASP A 287 8.47 -22.19 -16.19
C ASP A 287 7.14 -22.91 -15.94
N GLU A 288 6.28 -22.34 -15.09
CA GLU A 288 4.95 -22.90 -14.82
C GLU A 288 4.05 -22.89 -16.06
N ALA A 289 4.11 -21.83 -16.87
CA ALA A 289 3.36 -21.74 -18.12
C ALA A 289 3.77 -22.82 -19.12
N ILE A 290 5.07 -23.06 -19.26
CA ILE A 290 5.63 -24.11 -20.13
C ILE A 290 5.20 -25.48 -19.62
N ARG A 291 5.30 -25.72 -18.31
CA ARG A 291 4.87 -26.97 -17.67
C ARG A 291 3.38 -27.24 -17.83
N LEU A 292 2.55 -26.19 -17.76
CA LEU A 292 1.11 -26.33 -17.99
C LEU A 292 0.78 -26.61 -19.46
N ALA A 293 1.54 -26.03 -20.39
CA ALA A 293 1.34 -26.23 -21.82
C ALA A 293 1.77 -27.64 -22.30
N SER A 294 2.69 -28.29 -21.59
CA SER A 294 3.15 -29.65 -21.91
C SER A 294 2.27 -30.77 -21.31
N GLN A 295 1.30 -30.44 -20.45
CA GLN A 295 0.39 -31.42 -19.85
C GLN A 295 -0.82 -31.69 -20.76
N PRO A 296 -1.23 -32.95 -20.95
CA PRO A 296 -2.46 -33.28 -21.66
C PRO A 296 -3.68 -32.65 -20.96
N GLN A 297 -4.65 -32.13 -21.72
CA GLN A 297 -5.91 -31.61 -21.18
C GLN A 297 -6.78 -32.75 -20.63
N VAL A 298 -6.56 -33.15 -19.38
CA VAL A 298 -7.28 -34.26 -18.73
C VAL A 298 -8.50 -33.79 -17.92
N GLN A 299 -8.56 -32.51 -17.52
CA GLN A 299 -9.60 -32.00 -16.61
C GLN A 299 -10.48 -30.91 -17.25
N PRO A 300 -11.81 -30.94 -17.06
CA PRO A 300 -12.75 -29.97 -17.64
C PRO A 300 -12.62 -28.55 -17.04
N PHE A 301 -11.98 -28.40 -15.87
CA PHE A 301 -11.74 -27.11 -15.22
C PHE A 301 -10.25 -26.90 -14.94
N ASN A 302 -9.56 -26.11 -15.79
CA ASN A 302 -8.14 -25.82 -15.62
C ASN A 302 -7.90 -24.68 -14.62
N ASN A 303 -8.18 -24.96 -13.34
CA ASN A 303 -7.99 -24.04 -12.21
C ASN A 303 -6.56 -23.48 -12.11
N ARG A 304 -5.58 -24.25 -12.57
CA ARG A 304 -4.16 -23.89 -12.62
C ARG A 304 -3.88 -22.81 -13.67
N GLY A 305 -4.54 -22.88 -14.83
CA GLY A 305 -4.44 -21.87 -15.88
C GLY A 305 -5.00 -20.50 -15.47
N PHE A 306 -6.19 -20.46 -14.86
CA PHE A 306 -6.77 -19.20 -14.38
C PHE A 306 -5.94 -18.55 -13.26
N GLY A 307 -5.38 -19.37 -12.37
CA GLY A 307 -4.46 -18.91 -11.34
C GLY A 307 -3.18 -18.30 -11.93
N LEU A 308 -2.64 -18.93 -12.98
CA LEU A 308 -1.46 -18.44 -13.68
C LEU A 308 -1.74 -17.10 -14.38
N ILE A 309 -2.89 -16.95 -15.06
CA ILE A 309 -3.31 -15.67 -15.67
C ILE A 309 -3.39 -14.56 -14.61
N GLY A 310 -4.00 -14.87 -13.46
CA GLY A 310 -4.06 -13.93 -12.33
C GLY A 310 -2.68 -13.54 -11.81
N ALA A 311 -1.78 -14.51 -11.65
CA ALA A 311 -0.41 -14.26 -11.20
C ALA A 311 0.37 -13.37 -12.20
N TYR A 312 0.22 -13.60 -13.51
CA TYR A 312 0.76 -12.73 -14.55
C TYR A 312 0.22 -11.30 -14.41
N ALA A 313 -1.10 -11.13 -14.30
CA ALA A 313 -1.71 -9.81 -14.15
C ALA A 313 -1.17 -9.07 -12.92
N ILE A 314 -1.01 -9.76 -11.77
CA ILE A 314 -0.46 -9.19 -10.54
C ILE A 314 1.02 -8.78 -10.71
N VAL A 315 1.85 -9.67 -11.26
CA VAL A 315 3.30 -9.42 -11.41
C VAL A 315 3.54 -8.23 -12.35
N TYR A 316 2.91 -8.19 -13.52
CA TYR A 316 3.10 -7.09 -14.46
C TYR A 316 2.51 -5.76 -13.96
N THR A 317 1.35 -5.80 -13.30
CA THR A 317 0.78 -4.60 -12.65
C THR A 317 1.69 -4.10 -11.53
N GLY A 318 2.26 -5.01 -10.73
CA GLY A 318 3.24 -4.70 -9.69
C GLY A 318 4.50 -4.05 -10.27
N ILE A 319 5.08 -4.62 -11.32
CA ILE A 319 6.25 -4.03 -12.00
C ILE A 319 5.93 -2.63 -12.51
N ALA A 320 4.77 -2.42 -13.13
CA ALA A 320 4.37 -1.11 -13.63
C ALA A 320 4.21 -0.09 -12.49
N ALA A 321 3.52 -0.45 -11.41
CA ALA A 321 3.26 0.46 -10.28
C ALA A 321 4.52 0.79 -9.48
N PHE A 322 5.32 -0.22 -9.12
CA PHE A 322 6.52 -0.04 -8.29
C PHE A 322 7.74 0.41 -9.08
N GLY A 323 7.87 -0.02 -10.34
CA GLY A 323 8.90 0.46 -11.25
C GLY A 323 8.79 1.95 -11.53
N ARG A 324 7.56 2.44 -11.72
CA ARG A 324 7.29 3.86 -11.96
C ARG A 324 7.46 4.73 -10.71
N SER A 325 7.24 4.20 -9.50
CA SER A 325 7.46 4.96 -8.25
C SER A 325 8.94 5.17 -7.92
N GLY A 326 9.83 4.25 -8.33
CA GLY A 326 11.25 4.34 -8.03
C GLY A 326 12.03 5.35 -8.88
N ASP A 327 11.62 5.55 -10.14
CA ASP A 327 12.34 6.38 -11.10
C ASP A 327 12.33 7.91 -10.80
N PRO A 328 11.19 8.53 -10.42
CA PRO A 328 11.15 9.95 -10.09
C PRO A 328 11.77 10.25 -8.72
N SER A 329 11.73 9.34 -7.74
CA SER A 329 12.43 9.54 -6.46
C SER A 329 13.95 9.48 -6.61
N ILE A 330 14.46 8.59 -7.46
CA ILE A 330 15.89 8.52 -7.79
C ILE A 330 16.31 9.71 -8.65
N THR A 331 15.47 10.13 -9.59
CA THR A 331 15.71 11.31 -10.43
C THR A 331 15.70 12.60 -9.59
N SER A 332 14.76 12.73 -8.65
CA SER A 332 14.75 13.83 -7.68
C SER A 332 15.98 13.80 -6.76
N ALA A 333 16.38 12.63 -6.26
CA ALA A 333 17.60 12.48 -5.47
C ALA A 333 18.85 12.85 -6.28
N LYS A 334 18.93 12.43 -7.55
CA LYS A 334 20.00 12.81 -8.50
C LYS A 334 20.00 14.32 -8.77
N HIS A 335 18.83 14.95 -8.92
CA HIS A 335 18.74 16.40 -9.11
C HIS A 335 19.14 17.17 -7.84
N THR A 336 18.77 16.68 -6.66
CA THR A 336 19.20 17.26 -5.37
C THR A 336 20.72 17.14 -5.20
N VAL A 337 21.30 15.98 -5.51
CA VAL A 337 22.77 15.78 -5.48
C VAL A 337 23.48 16.64 -6.52
N ARG A 338 22.94 16.78 -7.74
CA ARG A 338 23.51 17.65 -8.79
C ARG A 338 23.41 19.14 -8.44
N ARG A 339 22.31 19.58 -7.81
CA ARG A 339 22.19 20.95 -7.29
C ARG A 339 23.16 21.18 -6.13
N PHE A 340 23.35 20.18 -5.27
CA PHE A 340 24.33 20.23 -4.18
C PHE A 340 25.78 20.29 -4.69
N GLN A 341 26.16 19.50 -5.71
CA GLN A 341 27.46 19.61 -6.36
C GLN A 341 27.67 21.00 -6.96
N ARG A 342 26.63 21.60 -7.55
CA ARG A 342 26.70 22.96 -8.11
C ARG A 342 26.90 24.01 -7.02
N VAL A 343 26.15 23.94 -5.91
CA VAL A 343 26.28 24.88 -4.78
C VAL A 343 27.62 24.69 -4.06
N SER A 344 28.08 23.45 -3.87
CA SER A 344 29.40 23.15 -3.29
C SER A 344 30.54 23.68 -4.18
N MET A 345 30.48 23.50 -5.50
CA MET A 345 31.44 24.11 -6.42
C MET A 345 31.40 25.63 -6.38
N THR A 346 30.23 26.25 -6.23
CA THR A 346 30.12 27.72 -6.17
C THR A 346 30.61 28.28 -4.82
N GLY A 347 30.43 27.54 -3.72
CA GLY A 347 30.93 27.90 -2.39
C GLY A 347 32.44 27.69 -2.23
N VAL A 348 33.02 26.70 -2.91
CA VAL A 348 34.47 26.44 -2.92
C VAL A 348 35.24 27.48 -3.75
N ILE A 349 34.61 28.13 -4.73
CA ILE A 349 35.27 29.20 -5.52
C ILE A 349 35.40 30.52 -4.73
N ASN A 350 34.62 30.72 -3.65
CA ASN A 350 34.65 31.95 -2.87
C ASN A 350 35.56 31.89 -1.61
N VAL A 351 36.35 30.82 -1.47
CA VAL A 351 37.40 30.71 -0.45
C VAL A 351 38.76 30.65 -1.16
N ARG A 352 39.14 31.74 -1.84
CA ARG A 352 40.56 32.03 -2.09
C ARG A 352 41.05 32.94 -0.95
N PRO A 353 42.04 32.51 -0.15
CA PRO A 353 42.66 33.42 0.80
C PRO A 353 43.42 34.52 0.04
N ARG A 354 43.19 35.78 0.44
CA ARG A 354 44.19 36.83 0.31
C ARG A 354 45.11 36.76 1.52
#